data_AF-A0A0F4YVF0-F1
#
_entry.id   AF-A0A0F4YVF0-F1
#
_cell.length_a   1.000
_cell.length_b   1.000
_cell.length_c   1.000
_cell.angle_alpha   90.00
_cell.angle_beta   90.00
_cell.angle_gamma   90.00
#
_symmetry.space_group_name_H-M   'P 1'
#
loop_
_entity.id
_entity.type
_entity.pdbx_description
1 polymer ?
#
loop_
_entity_poly.entity_id
_entity_poly.type
_entity_poly.pdbx_seq_one_letter_code
_entity_poly.pdbx_strand_id
1 'polypeptide(L)'
;MPLLRFYLSPNLLSAEEKNSLSQKLTEIYTSIGLPAFYVNVAFIEIPSDSFYVAGEPVNDFIRICIEHIAVKFASENHQQRYMKKLDSIIAPLFESKGFRWEYHINETPRELWKIQSIVPPPCQSPAEQKWARENRIHAEAFENSIAIALRDTSWAVSSNSRTSLVIYNIHST
;
A
#
# COMPACT_ATOMS: atom_id res chain seq x y z
N MET A 1 0.34 4.17 1.97
CA MET A 1 -0.08 2.80 1.67
C MET A 1 1.07 1.87 1.86
N PRO A 2 1.12 1.25 3.03
CA PRO A 2 1.78 -0.02 3.20
C PRO A 2 0.81 -1.20 3.03
N LEU A 3 1.28 -2.28 2.44
CA LEU A 3 0.67 -3.61 2.60
C LEU A 3 1.64 -4.47 3.42
N LEU A 4 1.20 -4.90 4.60
CA LEU A 4 1.95 -5.79 5.48
C LEU A 4 1.28 -7.17 5.45
N ARG A 5 2.02 -8.18 4.99
CA ARG A 5 1.57 -9.57 4.97
C ARG A 5 2.38 -10.36 5.98
N PHE A 6 1.70 -10.96 6.94
CA PHE A 6 2.25 -11.88 7.91
C PHE A 6 1.89 -13.30 7.48
N TYR A 7 2.88 -14.12 7.21
CA TYR A 7 2.74 -15.55 6.97
C TYR A 7 3.16 -16.29 8.25
N LEU A 8 2.25 -17.08 8.80
CA LEU A 8 2.42 -17.77 10.08
C LEU A 8 1.71 -19.12 10.06
N SER A 9 2.06 -20.00 11.00
CA SER A 9 1.30 -21.23 11.23
C SER A 9 -0.10 -20.95 11.82
N PRO A 10 -1.05 -21.89 11.71
CA PRO A 10 -2.40 -21.69 12.19
C PRO A 10 -2.42 -21.47 13.71
N ASN A 11 -3.25 -20.56 14.19
CA ASN A 11 -3.41 -20.24 15.62
C ASN A 11 -2.15 -19.71 16.35
N LEU A 12 -1.09 -19.33 15.62
CA LEU A 12 0.14 -18.83 16.24
C LEU A 12 -0.07 -17.49 16.98
N LEU A 13 -0.97 -16.66 16.43
CA LEU A 13 -1.46 -15.42 17.02
C LEU A 13 -2.98 -15.47 17.23
N SER A 14 -3.44 -15.01 18.39
CA SER A 14 -4.87 -14.88 18.69
C SER A 14 -5.52 -13.75 17.87
N ALA A 15 -6.86 -13.70 17.86
CA ALA A 15 -7.58 -12.60 17.22
C ALA A 15 -7.27 -11.24 17.87
N GLU A 16 -7.15 -11.21 19.20
CA GLU A 16 -6.79 -10.02 19.98
C GLU A 16 -5.37 -9.56 19.68
N GLU A 17 -4.43 -10.49 19.56
CA GLU A 17 -3.03 -10.19 19.19
C GLU A 17 -2.95 -9.62 17.77
N LYS A 18 -3.65 -10.25 16.81
CA LYS A 18 -3.75 -9.76 15.43
C LYS A 18 -4.34 -8.34 15.39
N ASN A 19 -5.39 -8.07 16.16
CA ASN A 19 -6.01 -6.74 16.25
C ASN A 19 -5.05 -5.70 16.86
N SER A 20 -4.51 -5.98 18.05
CA SER A 20 -3.57 -5.10 18.75
C SER A 20 -2.34 -4.77 17.90
N LEU A 21 -1.78 -5.78 17.22
CA LEU A 21 -0.64 -5.61 16.33
C LEU A 21 -1.01 -4.73 15.13
N SER A 22 -2.16 -4.95 14.51
CA SER A 22 -2.63 -4.14 13.37
C SER A 22 -2.82 -2.67 13.74
N GLN A 23 -3.34 -2.38 14.94
CA GLN A 23 -3.49 -1.02 15.45
C GLN A 23 -2.13 -0.33 15.60
N LYS A 24 -1.18 -0.98 16.29
CA LYS A 24 0.18 -0.44 16.50
C LYS A 24 0.93 -0.22 15.19
N LEU A 25 0.78 -1.13 14.22
CA LEU A 25 1.37 -0.97 12.89
C LEU A 25 0.75 0.20 12.13
N THR A 26 -0.56 0.39 12.25
CA THR A 26 -1.27 1.54 11.67
C THR A 26 -0.78 2.87 12.23
N GLU A 27 -0.53 2.93 13.54
CA GLU A 27 0.00 4.10 14.23
C GLU A 27 1.36 4.58 13.68
N ILE A 28 2.20 3.67 13.17
CA ILE A 28 3.47 4.05 12.53
C ILE A 28 3.20 5.06 11.40
N TYR A 29 2.19 4.80 10.58
CA TYR A 29 1.91 5.58 9.37
C TYR A 29 1.02 6.78 9.66
N THR A 30 0.04 6.65 10.56
CA THR A 30 -0.80 7.79 10.93
C THR A 30 -0.03 8.84 11.71
N SER A 31 1.02 8.46 12.45
CA SER A 31 1.91 9.41 13.15
C SER A 31 2.66 10.37 12.23
N ILE A 32 2.81 10.02 10.94
CA ILE A 32 3.40 10.88 9.90
C ILE A 32 2.35 11.50 8.97
N GLY A 33 1.07 11.42 9.33
CA GLY A 33 -0.04 12.06 8.64
C GLY A 33 -0.67 11.26 7.49
N LEU A 34 -0.31 9.99 7.31
CA LEU A 34 -0.97 9.15 6.31
C LEU A 34 -2.39 8.75 6.76
N PRO A 35 -3.37 8.64 5.85
CA PRO A 35 -4.69 8.13 6.17
C PRO A 35 -4.64 6.71 6.74
N ALA A 36 -5.40 6.44 7.80
CA ALA A 36 -5.39 5.11 8.44
C ALA A 36 -5.86 4.01 7.48
N PHE A 37 -6.84 4.30 6.63
CA PHE A 37 -7.32 3.36 5.60
C PHE A 37 -6.28 3.02 4.51
N TYR A 38 -5.11 3.67 4.48
CA TYR A 38 -3.99 3.24 3.64
C TYR A 38 -3.25 2.02 4.21
N VAL A 39 -3.44 1.67 5.48
CA VAL A 39 -2.64 0.62 6.12
C VAL A 39 -3.38 -0.71 6.05
N ASN A 40 -2.87 -1.62 5.22
CA ASN A 40 -3.40 -2.96 5.11
C ASN A 40 -2.50 -3.93 5.87
N VAL A 41 -3.06 -4.66 6.83
CA VAL A 41 -2.39 -5.74 7.55
C VAL A 41 -3.15 -7.03 7.30
N ALA A 42 -2.49 -8.02 6.72
CA ALA A 42 -3.06 -9.33 6.43
C ALA A 42 -2.29 -10.42 7.18
N PHE A 43 -3.02 -11.27 7.90
CA PHE A 43 -2.49 -12.48 8.53
C PHE A 43 -2.92 -13.68 7.70
N ILE A 44 -1.94 -14.38 7.14
CA ILE A 44 -2.12 -15.50 6.22
C ILE A 44 -1.60 -16.73 6.95
N GLU A 45 -2.53 -17.59 7.37
CA GLU A 45 -2.18 -18.85 8.01
C GLU A 45 -1.80 -19.87 6.94
N ILE A 46 -0.57 -20.34 7.01
CA ILE A 46 -0.02 -21.40 6.15
C ILE A 46 -0.14 -22.72 6.92
N PRO A 47 -0.63 -23.81 6.31
CA PRO A 47 -0.66 -25.12 6.97
C PRO A 47 0.72 -25.53 7.55
N SER A 48 0.70 -26.26 8.67
CA SER A 48 1.90 -26.61 9.45
C SER A 48 2.98 -27.42 8.70
N ASP A 49 2.62 -28.03 7.57
CA ASP A 49 3.49 -28.81 6.69
C ASP A 49 3.83 -28.06 5.38
N SER A 50 3.54 -26.76 5.32
CA SER A 50 3.61 -25.96 4.08
C SER A 50 4.53 -24.73 4.20
N PHE A 51 5.22 -24.56 5.34
CA PHE A 51 6.27 -23.55 5.51
C PHE A 51 7.55 -24.21 6.01
N TYR A 52 8.61 -24.10 5.20
CA TYR A 52 9.94 -24.64 5.49
C TYR A 52 10.98 -23.53 5.65
N VAL A 53 11.87 -23.68 6.63
CA VAL A 53 13.10 -22.87 6.78
C VAL A 53 14.27 -23.82 6.80
N ALA A 54 15.27 -23.57 5.94
CA ALA A 54 16.42 -24.45 5.76
C ALA A 54 16.06 -25.92 5.43
N GLY A 55 14.94 -26.15 4.74
CA GLY A 55 14.49 -27.48 4.34
C GLY A 55 13.64 -28.21 5.40
N GLU A 56 13.44 -27.63 6.58
CA GLU A 56 12.67 -28.23 7.67
C GLU A 56 11.36 -27.49 7.93
N PRO A 57 10.24 -28.18 8.22
CA PRO A 57 8.96 -27.55 8.50
C PRO A 57 9.03 -26.75 9.81
N VAL A 58 8.41 -25.57 9.83
CA VAL A 58 8.45 -24.66 10.99
C VAL A 58 7.05 -24.25 11.43
N ASN A 59 6.82 -24.35 12.75
CA ASN A 59 5.55 -23.96 13.38
C ASN A 59 5.68 -22.77 14.34
N ASP A 60 6.90 -22.28 14.53
CA ASP A 60 7.31 -21.20 15.44
C ASP A 60 7.79 -19.95 14.70
N PHE A 61 7.64 -19.92 13.36
CA PHE A 61 8.23 -18.89 12.50
C PHE A 61 7.17 -17.97 11.88
N ILE A 62 7.47 -16.67 11.83
CA ILE A 62 6.65 -15.64 11.19
C ILE A 62 7.44 -14.93 10.10
N ARG A 63 6.96 -14.97 8.85
CA ARG A 63 7.53 -14.20 7.74
C ARG A 63 6.68 -12.98 7.44
N ILE A 64 7.32 -11.81 7.39
CA ILE A 64 6.64 -10.54 7.13
C ILE A 64 7.12 -9.91 5.82
N CYS A 65 6.19 -9.71 4.90
CA CYS A 65 6.45 -9.01 3.63
C CYS A 65 5.76 -7.65 3.67
N ILE A 66 6.54 -6.58 3.54
CA ILE A 66 6.04 -5.20 3.59
C ILE A 66 6.25 -4.55 2.23
N GLU A 67 5.18 -3.99 1.67
CA GLU A 67 5.25 -3.19 0.46
C GLU A 67 4.94 -1.74 0.80
N HIS A 68 5.88 -0.84 0.55
CA HIS A 68 5.67 0.61 0.62
C HIS A 68 5.35 1.13 -0.78
N ILE A 69 4.11 1.61 -0.95
CA ILE A 69 3.56 2.00 -2.26
C ILE A 69 3.36 3.50 -2.35
N ALA A 70 2.83 4.13 -1.30
CA ALA A 70 2.47 5.55 -1.36
C ALA A 70 3.68 6.50 -1.34
N VAL A 71 4.75 6.11 -0.63
CA VAL A 71 5.89 6.95 -0.34
C VAL A 71 7.14 6.08 -0.26
N LYS A 72 8.23 6.53 -0.88
CA LYS A 72 9.56 5.95 -0.73
C LYS A 72 10.30 6.60 0.43
N PHE A 73 11.23 5.90 1.05
CA PHE A 73 12.12 6.47 2.04
C PHE A 73 12.98 7.58 1.41
N ALA A 74 12.96 8.77 2.03
CA ALA A 74 13.74 9.90 1.55
C ALA A 74 15.25 9.76 1.83
N SER A 75 15.65 8.89 2.78
CA SER A 75 17.06 8.62 3.10
C SER A 75 17.21 7.36 3.96
N GLU A 76 18.44 6.88 4.09
CA GLU A 76 18.81 5.76 4.99
C GLU A 76 18.42 6.03 6.44
N ASN A 77 18.55 7.28 6.91
CA ASN A 77 18.10 7.66 8.26
C ASN A 77 16.60 7.46 8.46
N HIS A 78 15.77 7.67 7.43
CA HIS A 78 14.34 7.38 7.49
C HIS A 78 14.08 5.86 7.51
N GLN A 79 14.85 5.09 6.73
CA GLN A 79 14.79 3.63 6.76
C GLN A 79 15.09 3.11 8.16
N GLN A 80 16.22 3.48 8.75
CA GLN A 80 16.62 3.02 10.09
C GLN A 80 15.61 3.38 11.18
N ARG A 81 15.04 4.60 11.14
CA ARG A 81 13.98 5.00 12.07
C ARG A 81 12.73 4.14 11.94
N TYR A 82 12.32 3.85 10.70
CA TYR A 82 11.19 2.97 10.44
C TYR A 82 11.47 1.55 10.94
N MET A 83 12.63 0.97 10.61
CA MET A 83 13.04 -0.37 11.04
C MET A 83 13.01 -0.47 12.58
N LYS A 84 13.62 0.49 13.29
CA LYS A 84 13.61 0.54 14.75
C LYS A 84 12.20 0.65 15.34
N LYS A 85 11.32 1.43 14.70
CA LYS A 85 9.92 1.56 15.14
C LYS A 85 9.16 0.25 14.93
N LEU A 86 9.34 -0.40 13.79
CA LEU A 86 8.76 -1.72 13.50
C LEU A 86 9.24 -2.76 14.52
N ASP A 87 10.54 -2.85 14.78
CA ASP A 87 11.14 -3.77 15.75
C ASP A 87 10.54 -3.55 17.15
N SER A 88 10.37 -2.29 17.57
CA SER A 88 9.76 -1.95 18.87
C SER A 88 8.31 -2.43 19.04
N ILE A 89 7.62 -2.73 17.94
CA ILE A 89 6.25 -3.22 17.93
C ILE A 89 6.21 -4.75 17.85
N ILE A 90 7.00 -5.35 16.95
CA ILE A 90 6.94 -6.80 16.69
C ILE A 90 7.75 -7.63 17.69
N ALA A 91 8.96 -7.18 18.07
CA ALA A 91 9.88 -7.99 18.85
C ALA A 91 9.33 -8.37 20.23
N PRO A 92 8.73 -7.45 21.02
CA PRO A 92 8.20 -7.83 22.34
C PRO A 92 7.12 -8.92 22.30
N LEU A 93 6.25 -8.88 21.27
CA LEU A 93 5.20 -9.89 21.10
C LEU A 93 5.79 -11.24 20.70
N PHE A 94 6.76 -11.25 19.79
CA PHE A 94 7.31 -12.49 19.25
C PHE A 94 8.30 -13.16 20.21
N GLU A 95 9.15 -12.38 20.87
CA GLU A 95 10.09 -12.86 21.88
C GLU A 95 9.38 -13.47 23.08
N SER A 96 8.32 -12.82 23.58
CA SER A 96 7.55 -13.34 24.73
C SER A 96 6.90 -14.71 24.48
N LYS A 97 6.75 -15.09 23.21
CA LYS A 97 6.22 -16.38 22.75
C LYS A 97 7.29 -17.33 22.20
N GLY A 98 8.57 -16.92 22.18
CA GLY A 98 9.67 -17.71 21.65
C GLY A 98 9.62 -17.92 20.13
N PHE A 99 8.97 -17.02 19.40
CA PHE A 99 8.88 -17.12 17.94
C PHE A 99 10.16 -16.64 17.25
N ARG A 100 10.45 -17.23 16.09
CA ARG A 100 11.44 -16.71 15.14
C ARG A 100 10.72 -15.86 14.10
N TRP A 101 11.35 -14.79 13.61
CA TRP A 101 10.73 -13.99 12.56
C TRP A 101 11.76 -13.42 11.59
N GLU A 102 11.29 -13.10 10.39
CA GLU A 102 12.05 -12.41 9.36
C GLU A 102 11.14 -11.43 8.63
N TYR A 103 11.64 -10.23 8.34
CA TYR A 103 10.90 -9.27 7.53
C TYR A 103 11.75 -8.64 6.43
N HIS A 104 11.09 -8.20 5.38
CA HIS A 104 11.71 -7.36 4.35
C HIS A 104 10.72 -6.29 3.87
N ILE A 105 11.25 -5.22 3.27
CA ILE A 105 10.47 -4.13 2.72
C ILE A 105 10.81 -3.97 1.24
N ASN A 106 9.79 -3.93 0.39
CA ASN A 106 9.90 -3.56 -1.02
C ASN A 106 9.22 -2.21 -1.24
N GLU A 107 9.84 -1.35 -2.03
CA GLU A 107 9.22 -0.11 -2.51
C GLU A 107 8.69 -0.33 -3.93
N THR A 108 7.40 -0.07 -4.15
CA THR A 108 6.75 -0.31 -5.45
C THR A 108 6.41 1.01 -6.16
N PRO A 109 6.17 0.99 -7.49
CA PRO A 109 5.84 2.20 -8.24
C PRO A 109 4.47 2.77 -7.83
N ARG A 110 4.45 4.04 -7.40
CA ARG A 110 3.26 4.72 -6.87
C ARG A 110 2.20 4.97 -7.95
N GLU A 111 2.63 5.16 -9.18
CA GLU A 111 1.79 5.41 -10.36
C GLU A 111 0.93 4.21 -10.75
N LEU A 112 1.29 3.01 -10.31
CA LEU A 112 0.54 1.77 -10.54
C LEU A 112 -0.41 1.43 -9.38
N TRP A 113 -0.67 2.40 -8.50
CA TRP A 113 -1.53 2.21 -7.33
C TRP A 113 -2.78 3.08 -7.38
N LYS A 114 -3.93 2.44 -7.11
CA LYS A 114 -5.25 3.07 -7.00
C LYS A 114 -6.00 2.50 -5.80
N ILE A 115 -6.93 3.28 -5.25
CA ILE A 115 -7.89 2.84 -4.24
C ILE A 115 -9.29 3.14 -4.77
N GLN A 116 -10.15 2.12 -4.87
CA GLN A 116 -11.47 2.25 -5.52
C GLN A 116 -11.38 2.92 -6.91
N SER A 117 -10.38 2.54 -7.70
CA SER A 117 -10.08 3.11 -9.03
C SER A 117 -9.67 4.59 -9.04
N ILE A 118 -9.48 5.21 -7.88
CA ILE A 118 -9.04 6.60 -7.74
C ILE A 118 -7.53 6.63 -7.51
N VAL A 119 -6.86 7.54 -8.21
CA VAL A 119 -5.43 7.83 -7.98
C VAL A 119 -5.31 8.59 -6.66
N PRO A 120 -4.58 8.08 -5.66
CA PRO A 120 -4.45 8.77 -4.39
C PRO A 120 -3.75 10.13 -4.54
N PRO A 121 -4.08 11.14 -3.73
CA PRO A 121 -3.44 12.45 -3.81
C PRO A 121 -1.92 12.38 -3.55
N PRO A 122 -1.12 13.32 -4.08
CA PRO A 122 0.32 13.37 -3.80
C PRO A 122 0.62 13.36 -2.29
N CYS A 123 1.76 12.75 -1.93
CA CYS A 123 2.22 12.66 -0.54
C CYS A 123 2.27 14.05 0.10
N GLN A 124 1.74 14.16 1.33
CA GLN A 124 1.64 15.37 2.15
C GLN A 124 0.84 16.54 1.54
N SER A 125 0.14 16.32 0.43
CA SER A 125 -0.71 17.34 -0.19
C SER A 125 -1.91 17.69 0.71
N PRO A 126 -2.52 18.90 0.55
CA PRO A 126 -3.74 19.26 1.27
C PRO A 126 -4.90 18.25 1.08
N ALA A 127 -4.97 17.63 -0.09
CA ALA A 127 -5.96 16.59 -0.40
C ALA A 127 -5.67 15.28 0.37
N GLU A 128 -4.40 14.85 0.49
CA GLU A 128 -4.05 13.68 1.31
C GLU A 128 -4.32 13.95 2.80
N GLN A 129 -4.00 15.15 3.28
CA GLN A 129 -4.32 15.55 4.66
C GLN A 129 -5.83 15.56 4.93
N LYS A 130 -6.64 15.95 3.94
CA LYS A 130 -8.11 15.86 4.04
C LYS A 130 -8.56 14.39 4.12
N TRP A 131 -8.03 13.52 3.25
CA TRP A 131 -8.30 12.08 3.32
C TRP A 131 -7.90 11.49 4.67
N ALA A 132 -6.78 11.94 5.25
CA ALA A 132 -6.30 11.49 6.55
C ALA A 132 -7.23 11.94 7.70
N ARG A 133 -7.62 13.22 7.72
CA ARG A 133 -8.53 13.77 8.74
C ARG A 133 -9.90 13.11 8.71
N GLU A 134 -10.45 12.88 7.52
CA GLU A 134 -11.80 12.33 7.36
C GLU A 134 -11.82 10.80 7.27
N ASN A 135 -10.64 10.16 7.23
CA ASN A 135 -10.43 8.73 7.07
C ASN A 135 -11.30 8.10 5.96
N ARG A 136 -11.47 8.81 4.85
CA ARG A 136 -12.28 8.38 3.71
C ARG A 136 -11.71 8.90 2.39
N ILE A 137 -12.03 8.18 1.33
CA ILE A 137 -11.69 8.56 -0.03
C ILE A 137 -12.63 9.67 -0.47
N HIS A 138 -12.06 10.75 -0.99
CA HIS A 138 -12.82 11.75 -1.74
C HIS A 138 -12.49 11.60 -3.21
N ALA A 139 -13.49 11.23 -4.01
CA ALA A 139 -13.42 11.35 -5.45
C ALA A 139 -13.47 12.84 -5.82
N GLU A 140 -12.35 13.55 -5.72
CA GLU A 140 -12.21 14.81 -6.44
C GLU A 140 -12.11 14.46 -7.92
N ALA A 141 -13.07 14.97 -8.70
CA ALA A 141 -13.37 14.52 -10.06
C ALA A 141 -12.10 14.49 -10.94
N PHE A 142 -11.65 13.27 -11.24
CA PHE A 142 -10.65 12.98 -12.30
C PHE A 142 -11.10 13.51 -13.68
N GLU A 143 -12.37 13.93 -13.80
CA GLU A 143 -12.92 14.59 -14.98
C GLU A 143 -12.15 15.85 -15.38
N ASN A 144 -11.58 16.61 -14.44
CA ASN A 144 -10.90 17.86 -14.79
C ASN A 144 -9.52 17.63 -15.44
N SER A 145 -8.75 16.60 -15.08
CA SER A 145 -7.41 16.39 -15.62
C SER A 145 -7.42 15.75 -17.02
N ILE A 146 -8.37 14.85 -17.30
CA ILE A 146 -8.58 14.36 -18.68
C ILE A 146 -9.16 15.47 -19.55
N ALA A 147 -10.13 16.25 -19.05
CA ALA A 147 -10.71 17.35 -19.83
C ALA A 147 -9.68 18.45 -20.15
N ILE A 148 -8.73 18.73 -19.26
CA ILE A 148 -7.62 19.67 -19.50
C ILE A 148 -6.62 19.07 -20.51
N ALA A 149 -6.21 17.81 -20.36
CA ALA A 149 -5.27 17.18 -21.29
C ALA A 149 -5.86 16.98 -22.72
N LEU A 150 -7.17 16.73 -22.82
CA LEU A 150 -7.88 16.68 -24.10
C LEU A 150 -8.15 18.08 -24.70
N ARG A 151 -8.17 19.14 -23.88
CA ARG A 151 -8.22 20.53 -24.37
C ARG A 151 -6.86 21.00 -24.89
N ASP A 152 -5.78 20.66 -24.21
CA ASP A 152 -4.41 21.09 -24.59
C ASP A 152 -3.83 20.32 -25.79
N THR A 153 -4.46 19.21 -26.20
CA THR A 153 -4.15 18.51 -27.46
C THR A 153 -4.94 19.05 -28.66
N SER A 154 -5.83 20.03 -28.47
CA SER A 154 -6.54 20.70 -29.55
C SER A 154 -5.77 21.91 -30.11
N TRP A 155 -4.59 21.66 -30.67
CA TRP A 155 -3.89 22.64 -31.51
C TRP A 155 -4.44 22.59 -32.94
N ALA A 156 -5.16 23.65 -33.32
CA ALA A 156 -5.38 24.17 -34.68
C ALA A 156 -5.60 23.18 -35.83
N VAL A 157 -6.86 22.85 -36.12
CA VAL A 157 -7.26 22.61 -37.52
C VAL A 157 -7.83 23.93 -38.05
N SER A 158 -6.98 24.72 -38.70
CA SER A 158 -7.46 25.82 -39.53
C SER A 158 -8.26 25.23 -40.70
N SER A 159 -9.45 25.79 -40.91
CA SER A 159 -10.33 25.41 -41.99
C SER A 159 -9.68 25.63 -43.34
N ASN A 160 -9.32 24.56 -44.06
CA ASN A 160 -9.41 24.57 -45.51
C ASN A 160 -9.56 23.16 -46.11
N SER A 161 -10.66 23.03 -46.87
CA SER A 161 -10.96 22.07 -47.94
C SER A 161 -10.72 20.56 -47.75
N ARG A 162 -11.86 19.85 -47.63
CA ARG A 162 -12.17 18.51 -48.18
C ARG A 162 -11.10 17.41 -48.05
N THR A 163 -11.17 16.66 -46.95
CA THR A 163 -10.91 15.20 -46.99
C THR A 163 -11.65 14.51 -45.85
N SER A 164 -12.32 13.41 -46.17
CA SER A 164 -13.20 12.64 -45.29
C SER A 164 -12.46 12.07 -44.08
N LEU A 165 -12.96 12.34 -42.87
CA LEU A 165 -12.47 11.71 -41.64
C LEU A 165 -13.16 10.35 -41.47
N VAL A 166 -12.40 9.26 -41.58
CA VAL A 166 -12.85 7.91 -41.23
C VAL A 166 -12.72 7.74 -39.72
N ILE A 167 -13.85 7.63 -39.02
CA ILE A 167 -13.90 7.30 -37.59
C ILE A 167 -13.88 5.78 -37.47
N TYR A 168 -12.78 5.22 -36.95
CA TYR A 168 -12.77 3.81 -36.52
C TYR A 168 -13.50 3.68 -35.19
N ASN A 169 -14.70 3.10 -35.25
CA ASN A 169 -15.49 2.71 -34.11
C ASN A 169 -15.02 1.31 -33.68
N ILE A 170 -14.19 1.21 -32.63
CA ILE A 170 -13.82 -0.10 -32.07
C ILE A 170 -14.80 -0.40 -30.94
N HIS A 171 -15.85 -1.14 -31.30
CA HIS A 171 -16.69 -1.85 -30.34
C HIS A 171 -15.95 -3.10 -29.84
N SER A 172 -16.19 -3.36 -28.56
CA SER A 172 -15.96 -4.57 -27.76
C SER A 172 -15.97 -5.91 -28.49
N THR A 173 -14.99 -6.75 -28.12
CA THR A 173 -15.15 -8.19 -27.86
C THR A 173 -14.39 -8.54 -26.60
#